data_AF-A0A563CPF1-F1
#
_entry.id   AF-A0A563CPF1-F1
#
_cell.length_a   1.000
_cell.length_b   1.000
_cell.length_c   1.000
_cell.angle_alpha   90.00
_cell.angle_beta   90.00
_cell.angle_gamma   90.00
#
_symmetry.space_group_name_H-M   'P 1'
#
loop_
_entity.id
_entity.type
_entity.pdbx_description
1 polymer ?
#
loop_
_entity_poly.entity_id
_entity_poly.type
_entity_poly.pdbx_seq_one_letter_code
_entity_poly.pdbx_strand_id
1 'polypeptide(L)' 'MVQVTRKDQKEANENIIRRFNRKVLQSGVLASAKASMRFSKEISKTERRKSAIIRRARKEEKTQKMRLGVR' A
#
# COMPACT_ATOMS: atom_id res chain seq x y z
N MET A 1 -16.35 6.88 -2.19
CA MET A 1 -17.01 5.92 -1.27
C MET A 1 -16.65 4.50 -1.71
N VAL A 2 -16.06 3.69 -0.83
CA VAL A 2 -15.71 2.30 -1.19
C VAL A 2 -16.98 1.45 -1.06
N GLN A 3 -17.41 0.82 -2.15
CA GLN A 3 -18.58 -0.06 -2.15
C GLN A 3 -18.28 -1.43 -2.75
N VAL A 4 -18.94 -2.46 -2.21
CA VAL A 4 -18.90 -3.83 -2.69
C VAL A 4 -20.34 -4.34 -2.73
N THR A 5 -20.77 -4.77 -3.91
CA THR A 5 -22.06 -5.45 -4.10
C THR A 5 -21.86 -6.96 -4.00
N ARG A 6 -22.94 -7.67 -3.67
CA ARG A 6 -22.98 -9.14 -3.78
C ARG A 6 -22.97 -9.51 -5.26
N LYS A 7 -22.16 -10.51 -5.62
CA LYS A 7 -22.13 -11.01 -6.99
C LYS A 7 -23.20 -12.06 -7.24
N ASP A 8 -23.33 -13.00 -6.29
CA ASP A 8 -24.30 -14.09 -6.34
C ASP A 8 -25.06 -14.21 -5.01
N GLN A 9 -26.27 -14.74 -5.05
CA GLN A 9 -27.09 -14.96 -3.86
C GLN A 9 -26.50 -16.02 -2.90
N LYS A 10 -25.67 -16.92 -3.42
CA LYS A 10 -24.96 -17.96 -2.65
C LYS A 10 -23.64 -17.48 -2.05
N GLU A 11 -23.30 -16.20 -2.18
CA GLU A 11 -22.06 -15.67 -1.63
C GLU A 11 -22.11 -15.58 -0.10
N ALA A 12 -21.19 -16.27 0.58
CA ALA A 12 -21.02 -16.13 2.03
C ALA A 12 -20.69 -14.69 2.44
N ASN A 13 -21.27 -14.23 3.55
CA ASN A 13 -21.09 -12.86 4.06
C ASN A 13 -19.62 -12.51 4.33
N GLU A 14 -18.83 -13.48 4.79
CA GLU A 14 -17.40 -13.34 5.07
C GLU A 14 -16.60 -12.95 3.82
N ASN A 15 -16.97 -13.50 2.66
CA ASN A 15 -16.31 -13.20 1.39
C ASN A 15 -16.55 -11.74 0.97
N ILE A 16 -17.75 -11.23 1.21
CA ILE A 16 -18.11 -9.83 0.95
C ILE A 16 -17.28 -8.90 1.84
N ILE A 17 -17.19 -9.21 3.14
CA ILE A 17 -16.40 -8.45 4.12
C ILE A 17 -14.92 -8.47 3.72
N ARG A 18 -14.38 -9.62 3.32
CA ARG A 18 -12.98 -9.74 2.89
C ARG A 18 -12.68 -8.88 1.67
N ARG A 19 -13.57 -8.86 0.67
CA ARG A 19 -13.42 -7.99 -0.51
C ARG A 19 -13.52 -6.52 -0.14
N PHE A 20 -14.45 -6.17 0.74
CA PHE A 20 -14.59 -4.80 1.23
C PHE A 20 -13.29 -4.35 1.91
N ASN A 21 -12.77 -5.14 2.84
CA ASN A 21 -11.49 -4.86 3.50
C ASN A 21 -10.33 -4.73 2.50
N ARG A 22 -10.26 -5.61 1.50
CA ARG A 22 -9.24 -5.50 0.44
C ARG A 22 -9.39 -4.21 -0.37
N LYS A 23 -10.61 -3.82 -0.75
CA LYS A 23 -10.86 -2.57 -1.48
C LYS A 23 -10.55 -1.33 -0.63
N VAL A 24 -10.85 -1.35 0.66
CA VAL A 24 -10.53 -0.25 1.60
C VAL A 24 -9.02 -0.09 1.75
N LEU A 25 -8.28 -1.21 1.83
CA LEU A 25 -6.81 -1.16 1.88
C LEU A 25 -6.21 -0.68 0.55
N GLN A 26 -6.73 -1.15 -0.58
CA GLN A 26 -6.25 -0.74 -1.92
C GLN A 26 -6.57 0.72 -2.25
N SER A 27 -7.70 1.24 -1.81
CA SER A 27 -8.07 2.64 -2.03
C SER A 27 -7.19 3.61 -1.24
N GLY A 28 -6.46 3.12 -0.22
CA GLY A 28 -5.56 3.95 0.57
C GLY A 28 -6.27 4.96 1.48
N VAL A 29 -7.62 4.93 1.56
CA VAL A 29 -8.42 5.91 2.32
C VAL A 29 -8.01 5.98 3.80
N LEU A 30 -7.65 4.85 4.40
CA LEU A 30 -7.15 4.81 5.78
C LEU A 30 -5.78 5.50 5.92
N ALA A 31 -4.90 5.33 4.93
CA ALA A 31 -3.57 5.94 4.94
C ALA A 31 -3.66 7.45 4.72
N SER A 32 -4.51 7.89 3.79
CA SER A 32 -4.74 9.33 3.54
C SER A 32 -5.40 10.00 4.75
N ALA A 33 -6.43 9.39 5.32
CA ALA A 33 -7.11 9.91 6.51
C ALA A 33 -6.16 10.02 7.71
N LYS A 34 -5.30 9.01 7.93
CA LYS A 34 -4.27 9.06 8.98
C LYS A 34 -3.24 10.15 8.72
N ALA A 35 -2.79 10.30 7.47
CA ALA A 35 -1.83 11.34 7.10
C ALA A 35 -2.40 12.76 7.28
N SER A 36 -3.69 12.95 7.06
CA SER A 36 -4.37 14.24 7.22
C SER A 36 -4.72 14.61 8.67
N MET A 37 -4.52 13.72 9.65
CA MET A 37 -4.83 14.01 11.06
C MET A 37 -3.94 15.11 11.64
N ARG A 38 -2.77 15.37 11.04
CA ARG A 38 -1.82 16.41 11.47
C ARG A 38 -1.28 17.14 10.25
N PHE A 39 -1.01 18.42 10.42
CA PHE A 39 -0.31 19.19 9.40
C PHE A 39 1.14 18.71 9.28
N SER A 40 1.59 18.51 8.05
CA SER A 40 2.99 18.29 7.71
C SER A 40 3.35 19.14 6.50
N LYS A 41 4.56 19.69 6.48
CA LYS A 41 5.05 20.41 5.30
C LYS A 41 5.20 19.43 4.14
N GLU A 42 5.00 19.91 2.92
CA GLU A 42 5.28 19.11 1.73
C GLU A 42 6.74 18.66 1.71
N ILE A 43 6.96 17.43 1.24
CA ILE A 43 8.29 16.81 1.21
C ILE A 43 9.22 17.65 0.33
N SER A 44 10.33 18.09 0.93
CA SER A 44 11.36 18.86 0.22
C SER A 44 12.02 18.04 -0.90
N LYS A 45 12.60 18.72 -1.90
CA LYS A 45 13.33 18.06 -3.00
C LYS A 45 14.44 17.13 -2.47
N THR A 46 15.14 17.55 -1.42
CA THR A 46 16.23 16.78 -0.80
C THR A 46 15.73 15.52 -0.12
N GLU A 47 14.66 15.59 0.66
CA GLU A 47 14.07 14.43 1.35
C GLU A 47 13.49 13.42 0.35
N ARG A 48 12.85 13.92 -0.72
CA ARG A 48 12.36 13.09 -1.83
C ARG A 48 13.51 12.33 -2.48
N ARG A 49 14.65 12.99 -2.74
CA ARG A 49 15.85 12.37 -3.31
C ARG A 49 16.45 11.31 -2.37
N LYS A 50 16.61 11.61 -1.08
CA LYS A 50 17.10 10.64 -0.08
C LYS A 50 16.23 9.38 -0.03
N SER A 51 14.91 9.55 -0.04
CA SER A 51 13.95 8.43 -0.05
C SER A 51 14.06 7.58 -1.33
N ALA A 52 14.27 8.21 -2.48
CA ALA A 52 14.47 7.52 -3.75
C ALA A 52 15.78 6.72 -3.79
N ILE A 53 16.88 7.28 -3.26
CA ILE A 53 18.18 6.59 -3.17
C ILE A 53 18.04 5.33 -2.31
N ILE A 54 17.41 5.42 -1.14
CA ILE A 54 17.19 4.27 -0.25
C ILE A 54 16.34 3.21 -0.95
N ARG A 55 15.27 3.61 -1.66
CA ARG A 55 14.43 2.67 -2.40
C ARG A 55 15.22 1.94 -3.50
N ARG A 56 16.11 2.65 -4.19
CA ARG A 56 17.00 2.07 -5.21
C ARG A 56 17.97 1.07 -4.59
N ALA A 57 18.66 1.46 -3.52
CA ALA A 57 19.60 0.59 -2.81
C ALA A 57 18.92 -0.71 -2.32
N ARG A 58 17.73 -0.61 -1.72
CA ARG A 58 16.95 -1.79 -1.29
C ARG A 58 16.53 -2.69 -2.46
N LYS A 59 16.22 -2.09 -3.61
CA LYS A 59 15.87 -2.85 -4.83
C LYS A 59 17.09 -3.61 -5.36
N GLU A 60 18.24 -2.94 -5.42
CA GLU A 60 19.52 -3.51 -5.86
C GLU A 60 19.95 -4.65 -4.92
N GLU A 61 19.91 -4.44 -3.61
CA GLU A 61 20.19 -5.45 -2.59
C GLU A 61 19.27 -6.67 -2.76
N LYS A 62 17.95 -6.45 -2.93
CA LYS A 62 17.00 -7.54 -3.17
C LYS A 62 17.34 -8.31 -4.45
N THR A 63 17.67 -7.63 -5.54
CA THR A 63 18.05 -8.29 -6.80
C THR A 63 19.34 -9.08 -6.67
N GLN A 64 20.32 -8.58 -5.90
CA GLN A 64 21.57 -9.27 -5.66
C GLN A 64 21.36 -10.53 -4.81
N LYS A 65 20.58 -10.45 -3.73
CA LYS A 65 20.20 -11.60 -2.90
C LYS A 65 19.52 -12.69 -3.74
N MET A 66 18.56 -12.30 -4.60
CA MET A 66 17.91 -13.23 -5.52
C MET A 66 18.90 -13.89 -6.51
N ARG A 67 19.89 -13.14 -7.03
CA ARG A 67 20.93 -13.70 -7.92
C ARG A 67 21.87 -14.67 -7.19
N LEU A 68 22.15 -14.42 -5.92
CA LEU A 68 22.99 -15.28 -5.09
C LEU A 68 22.25 -16.50 -4.51
N GLY A 69 20.94 -16.66 -4.80
CA GLY A 69 20.13 -17.76 -4.26
C GLY A 69 19.86 -17.65 -2.76
N VAL A 70 20.21 -16.53 -2.13
CA VAL A 70 19.98 -16.26 -0.72
C VAL A 70 18.61 -15.59 -0.60
N ARG A 71 17.66 -16.29 0.02
CA ARG A 71 16.30 -15.78 0.28
C ARG A 71 16.25 -14.87 1.50
#